data_AF-B5FXE0-F1
#
_entry.id   AF-B5FXE0-F1
#
_cell.length_a   1.000
_cell.length_b   1.000
_cell.length_c   1.000
_cell.angle_alpha   90.00
_cell.angle_beta   90.00
_cell.angle_gamma   90.00
#
_symmetry.space_group_name_H-M   'P 1'
#
loop_
_entity.id
_entity.type
_entity.pdbx_description
1 polymer ?
#
loop_
_entity_poly.entity_id
_entity_poly.type
_entity_poly.pdbx_seq_one_letter_code
_entity_poly.pdbx_strand_id
1 'polypeptide(L)'
;MAVPSWPERLRAAGKTALVQDGKRKIHYLFEDGKEMAEEYDIKTGQLISRKWREKNTLGGTGKWQVEVGEPTSPLLGALESELITESSSNPIFMRKDTLSSFQWRIRNLPYPKEVYSVSVEEEQRCCVVRTTNKKIKAANSGDGDCKTQ
;
A
#
# COMPACT_ATOMS: atom_id res chain seq x y z
N MET A 1 31.17 -0.74 -9.64
CA MET A 1 31.11 -0.67 -8.16
C MET A 1 29.93 -1.50 -7.70
N ALA A 2 30.06 -2.24 -6.60
CA ALA A 2 28.95 -3.04 -6.05
C ALA A 2 27.85 -2.12 -5.51
N VAL A 3 26.59 -2.50 -5.69
CA VAL A 3 25.45 -1.76 -5.11
C VAL A 3 25.55 -1.90 -3.59
N PRO A 4 25.58 -0.80 -2.81
CA PRO A 4 25.66 -0.88 -1.36
C PRO A 4 24.45 -1.63 -0.81
N SER A 5 24.70 -2.46 0.19
CA SER A 5 23.66 -3.22 0.87
C SER A 5 22.66 -2.27 1.53
N TRP A 6 21.44 -2.76 1.77
CA TRP A 6 20.40 -1.96 2.40
C TRP A 6 20.83 -1.33 3.74
N PRO A 7 21.48 -2.05 4.68
CA PRO A 7 21.98 -1.45 5.92
C PRO A 7 23.02 -0.35 5.70
N GLU A 8 23.87 -0.47 4.68
CA GLU A 8 24.85 0.56 4.33
C GLU A 8 24.18 1.82 3.79
N ARG A 9 23.20 1.65 2.90
CA ARG A 9 22.39 2.78 2.38
C ARG A 9 21.68 3.52 3.50
N LEU A 10 21.07 2.79 4.43
CA LEU A 10 20.44 3.39 5.61
C LEU A 10 21.45 4.14 6.47
N ARG A 11 22.64 3.57 6.72
CA ARG A 11 23.68 4.26 7.51
C ARG A 11 24.16 5.55 6.84
N ALA A 12 24.38 5.53 5.53
CA ALA A 12 24.84 6.69 4.75
C ALA A 12 23.78 7.80 4.61
N ALA A 13 22.49 7.46 4.60
CA ALA A 13 21.41 8.43 4.44
C ALA A 13 21.42 9.51 5.54
N GLY A 14 21.07 10.74 5.18
CA GLY A 14 20.75 11.79 6.15
C GLY A 14 19.46 11.44 6.89
N LYS A 15 19.42 11.63 8.21
CA LYS A 15 18.29 11.19 9.05
C LYS A 15 17.82 12.31 9.95
N THR A 16 16.50 12.50 10.01
CA THR A 16 15.86 13.29 11.07
C THR A 16 14.82 12.42 11.75
N ALA A 17 14.72 12.54 13.08
CA ALA A 17 13.78 11.76 13.87
C ALA A 17 13.06 12.65 14.86
N LEU A 18 11.76 12.41 15.03
CA LEU A 18 10.94 13.09 16.02
C LEU A 18 9.98 12.10 16.68
N VAL A 19 9.61 12.40 17.92
CA VAL A 19 8.60 11.64 18.66
C VAL A 19 7.38 12.53 18.85
N GLN A 20 6.22 12.06 18.41
CA GLN A 20 4.96 12.79 18.49
C GLN A 20 3.79 11.80 18.59
N ASP A 21 2.83 12.06 19.47
CA ASP A 21 1.59 11.27 19.65
C ASP A 21 1.84 9.76 19.87
N GLY A 22 2.88 9.42 20.63
CA GLY A 22 3.26 8.02 20.88
C GLY A 22 3.90 7.30 19.69
N LYS A 23 4.24 8.03 18.63
CA LYS A 23 4.91 7.50 17.43
C LYS A 23 6.30 8.10 17.27
N ARG A 24 7.25 7.28 16.81
CA ARG A 24 8.55 7.73 16.33
C ARG A 24 8.48 7.87 14.82
N LYS A 25 8.67 9.09 14.31
CA LYS A 25 8.70 9.38 12.88
C LYS A 25 10.14 9.62 12.47
N ILE A 26 10.61 8.92 11.45
CA ILE A 26 11.98 9.00 10.93
C ILE A 26 11.91 9.34 9.45
N HIS A 27 12.64 10.38 9.05
CA HIS A 27 12.81 10.74 7.65
C HIS A 27 14.25 10.46 7.23
N TYR A 28 14.41 9.80 6.08
CA TYR A 28 15.67 9.47 5.46
C TYR A 28 15.79 10.19 4.12
N LEU A 29 16.93 10.84 3.89
CA LEU A 29 17.34 11.38 2.60
C LEU A 29 18.54 10.57 2.10
N PHE A 30 18.35 9.81 1.03
CA PHE A 30 19.37 8.96 0.44
C PHE A 30 20.27 9.76 -0.52
N GLU A 31 21.45 9.21 -0.82
CA GLU A 31 22.45 9.83 -1.71
C GLU A 31 21.95 10.00 -3.15
N ASP A 32 21.05 9.11 -3.60
CA ASP A 32 20.35 9.20 -4.89
C ASP A 32 19.24 10.25 -4.91
N GLY A 33 19.05 10.98 -3.80
CA GLY A 33 18.04 12.01 -3.65
C GLY A 33 16.63 11.48 -3.36
N LYS A 34 16.46 10.15 -3.23
CA LYS A 34 15.20 9.57 -2.78
C LYS A 34 14.98 9.83 -1.31
N GLU A 35 13.71 9.89 -0.92
CA GLU A 35 13.31 10.12 0.46
C GLU A 35 12.39 9.01 0.94
N MET A 36 12.62 8.56 2.17
CA MET A 36 11.77 7.58 2.87
C MET A 36 11.33 8.17 4.20
N ALA A 37 10.05 8.02 4.53
CA ALA A 37 9.54 8.34 5.86
C ALA A 37 8.91 7.11 6.49
N GLU A 38 9.36 6.79 7.70
CA GLU A 38 8.85 5.68 8.51
C GLU A 38 8.19 6.21 9.78
N GLU A 39 7.06 5.61 10.17
CA GLU A 39 6.45 5.81 11.47
C GLU A 39 6.40 4.51 12.25
N TYR A 40 6.85 4.55 13.50
CA TYR A 40 6.84 3.42 14.41
C TYR A 40 5.98 3.71 15.63
N ASP A 41 5.23 2.72 16.09
CA ASP A 41 4.57 2.77 17.39
C ASP A 41 5.63 2.62 18.48
N ILE A 42 5.70 3.56 19.44
CA ILE A 42 6.77 3.54 20.45
C ILE A 42 6.59 2.41 21.45
N LYS A 43 5.36 2.00 21.75
CA LYS A 43 5.07 0.98 22.76
C LYS A 43 5.43 -0.41 22.25
N THR A 44 5.11 -0.69 21.00
CA THR A 44 5.26 -2.02 20.38
C THR A 44 6.49 -2.14 19.48
N GLY A 45 7.09 -1.02 19.07
CA GLY A 45 8.19 -0.99 18.11
C GLY A 45 7.79 -1.37 16.68
N GLN A 46 6.50 -1.56 16.41
CA GLN A 46 6.00 -1.98 15.10
C GLN A 46 6.03 -0.82 14.11
N LEU A 47 6.39 -1.13 12.85
CA LEU A 47 6.29 -0.20 11.74
C LEU A 47 4.80 0.03 11.41
N ILE A 48 4.33 1.26 11.59
CA ILE A 48 2.97 1.69 11.27
C ILE A 48 2.86 2.02 9.80
N SER A 49 3.81 2.81 9.28
CA SER A 49 3.82 3.22 7.88
C SER A 49 5.23 3.41 7.36
N ARG A 50 5.40 3.12 6.06
CA ARG A 50 6.59 3.48 5.28
C ARG A 50 6.11 4.08 3.98
N LYS A 51 6.62 5.25 3.64
CA LYS A 51 6.34 5.92 2.37
C LYS A 51 7.63 6.43 1.73
N TRP A 52 7.61 6.49 0.41
CA TRP A 52 8.72 6.92 -0.42
C TRP A 52 8.32 8.10 -1.29
N ARG A 53 9.25 9.00 -1.58
CA ARG A 53 9.10 9.95 -2.68
C ARG A 53 10.42 10.07 -3.43
N GLU A 54 10.30 10.39 -4.70
CA GLU A 54 11.44 10.65 -5.58
C GLU A 54 11.31 12.06 -6.15
N LYS A 55 12.43 12.68 -6.52
CA LYS A 55 12.39 13.94 -7.27
C LYS A 55 11.87 13.67 -8.68
N ASN A 56 11.02 14.54 -9.19
CA ASN A 56 10.57 14.45 -10.57
C ASN A 56 11.70 14.89 -11.53
N THR A 57 11.53 14.60 -12.83
CA THR A 57 12.50 14.92 -13.89
C THR A 57 12.81 16.43 -14.00
N LEU A 58 11.95 17.29 -13.46
CA LEU A 58 12.11 18.75 -13.45
C LEU A 58 12.66 19.28 -12.11
N GLY A 59 13.14 18.40 -11.22
CA GLY A 59 13.74 18.76 -9.94
C GLY A 59 12.75 19.12 -8.81
N GLY A 60 11.44 19.05 -9.08
CA GLY A 60 10.38 19.21 -8.08
C GLY A 60 10.20 17.96 -7.20
N THR A 61 9.53 18.15 -6.05
CA THR A 61 9.22 17.05 -5.12
C THR A 61 8.10 16.18 -5.67
N GLY A 62 8.37 14.88 -5.86
CA GLY A 62 7.35 13.91 -6.24
C GLY A 62 6.35 13.62 -5.13
N LYS A 63 5.25 12.93 -5.51
CA LYS A 63 4.21 12.49 -4.57
C LYS A 63 4.74 11.37 -3.66
N TRP A 64 4.28 11.36 -2.41
CA TRP A 64 4.55 10.24 -1.50
C TRP A 64 3.77 9.01 -1.94
N GLN A 65 4.46 7.88 -2.06
CA GLN A 65 3.90 6.56 -2.33
C GLN A 65 4.02 5.70 -1.09
N VAL A 66 2.92 5.09 -0.65
CA VAL A 66 2.89 4.25 0.54
C VAL A 66 3.33 2.83 0.19
N GLU A 67 4.36 2.33 0.89
CA GLU A 67 4.82 0.93 0.80
C GLU A 67 4.19 0.07 1.90
N VAL A 68 4.15 0.59 3.13
CA VAL A 68 3.63 -0.09 4.32
C VAL A 68 2.62 0.80 5.00
N GLY A 69 1.55 0.20 5.52
CA GLY A 69 0.49 0.91 6.22
C GLY A 69 -0.66 1.33 5.32
N GLU A 70 -1.47 2.26 5.82
CA GLU A 70 -2.69 2.69 5.14
C GLU A 70 -2.34 3.68 4.00
N PRO A 71 -2.83 3.46 2.76
CA PRO A 71 -2.76 4.48 1.72
C PRO A 71 -3.41 5.77 2.24
N THR A 72 -2.69 6.88 2.12
CA THR A 72 -3.23 8.18 2.54
C THR A 72 -4.41 8.51 1.63
N SER A 73 -5.59 8.71 2.21
CA SER A 73 -6.76 9.14 1.45
C SER A 73 -6.43 10.45 0.70
N PRO A 74 -6.77 10.56 -0.59
CA PRO A 74 -6.52 11.77 -1.38
C PRO A 74 -7.09 13.06 -0.77
N LEU A 75 -8.09 12.92 0.10
CA LEU A 75 -8.85 14.01 0.70
C LEU A 75 -8.00 15.00 1.52
N LEU A 76 -6.80 14.62 1.98
CA LEU A 76 -5.96 15.49 2.82
C LEU A 76 -4.77 16.13 2.09
N GLY A 77 -4.56 15.87 0.80
CA GLY A 77 -3.27 16.15 0.14
C GLY A 77 -3.30 16.97 -1.15
N ALA A 78 -4.40 17.05 -1.89
CA ALA A 78 -4.45 17.84 -3.11
C ALA A 78 -5.88 18.27 -3.41
N LEU A 79 -6.16 19.57 -3.26
CA LEU A 79 -7.32 20.22 -3.84
C LEU A 79 -7.13 20.40 -5.36
N GLU A 80 -6.55 19.43 -6.07
CA GLU A 80 -6.43 19.48 -7.53
C GLU A 80 -6.49 18.06 -8.13
N SER A 81 -7.60 17.82 -8.83
CA SER A 81 -7.73 16.89 -9.95
C SER A 81 -7.74 15.38 -9.65
N GLU A 82 -8.81 14.92 -9.01
CA GLU A 82 -9.34 13.58 -9.31
C GLU A 82 -10.83 13.73 -9.63
N LEU A 83 -11.14 14.08 -10.89
CA LEU A 83 -12.51 14.03 -11.42
C LEU A 83 -13.10 12.60 -11.34
N ILE A 84 -12.23 11.60 -11.25
CA ILE A 84 -12.56 10.18 -11.08
C ILE A 84 -11.64 9.64 -9.98
N THR A 85 -12.24 9.16 -8.89
CA THR A 85 -11.58 8.44 -7.80
C THR A 85 -12.07 7.00 -7.80
N GLU A 86 -11.24 6.07 -7.32
CA GLU A 86 -11.69 4.72 -7.03
C GLU A 86 -12.83 4.73 -6.02
N SER A 87 -13.75 3.76 -6.16
CA SER A 87 -14.83 3.60 -5.18
C SER A 87 -14.23 3.28 -3.82
N SER A 88 -14.69 3.98 -2.79
CA SER A 88 -14.35 3.65 -1.40
C SER A 88 -14.84 2.25 -0.97
N SER A 89 -15.69 1.61 -1.78
CA SER A 89 -16.15 0.24 -1.60
C SER A 89 -15.24 -0.81 -2.25
N ASN A 90 -14.22 -0.41 -3.01
CA ASN A 90 -13.27 -1.34 -3.60
C ASN A 90 -12.35 -1.95 -2.52
N PRO A 91 -11.99 -3.24 -2.63
CA PRO A 91 -11.06 -3.86 -1.69
C PRO A 91 -9.70 -3.13 -1.67
N ILE A 92 -9.25 -2.78 -0.47
CA ILE A 92 -7.95 -2.12 -0.27
C ILE A 92 -6.98 -3.13 0.34
N PHE A 93 -5.84 -3.33 -0.33
CA PHE A 93 -4.77 -4.20 0.12
C PHE A 93 -3.66 -3.39 0.79
N MET A 94 -3.27 -3.77 2.00
CA MET A 94 -2.21 -3.07 2.74
C MET A 94 -1.25 -4.06 3.42
N ARG A 95 0.05 -3.78 3.33
CA ARG A 95 1.11 -4.52 4.02
C ARG A 95 1.20 -4.03 5.48
N LYS A 96 1.26 -4.97 6.43
CA LYS A 96 1.34 -4.72 7.87
C LYS A 96 2.28 -5.70 8.55
N ASP A 97 3.54 -5.67 8.16
CA ASP A 97 4.53 -6.63 8.66
C ASP A 97 4.75 -6.54 10.17
N THR A 98 5.11 -7.67 10.73
CA THR A 98 5.60 -7.79 12.10
C THR A 98 7.06 -8.25 12.08
N LEU A 99 7.69 -8.32 13.25
CA LEU A 99 9.06 -8.85 13.37
C LEU A 99 9.16 -10.31 12.94
N SER A 100 8.08 -11.09 13.03
CA SER A 100 8.09 -12.53 12.82
C SER A 100 7.34 -12.99 11.56
N SER A 101 6.54 -12.12 10.94
CA SER A 101 5.74 -12.49 9.78
C SER A 101 5.37 -11.30 8.90
N PHE A 102 5.32 -11.56 7.59
CA PHE A 102 4.64 -10.70 6.66
C PHE A 102 3.13 -10.84 6.85
N GLN A 103 2.44 -9.72 6.87
CA GLN A 103 0.98 -9.72 6.96
C GLN A 103 0.41 -8.76 5.95
N TRP A 104 -0.75 -9.14 5.44
CA TRP A 104 -1.56 -8.30 4.57
C TRP A 104 -2.95 -8.20 5.14
N ARG A 105 -3.47 -6.98 5.13
CA ARG A 105 -4.85 -6.69 5.51
C ARG A 105 -5.61 -6.30 4.25
N ILE A 106 -6.78 -6.91 4.07
CA ILE A 106 -7.73 -6.52 3.05
C ILE A 106 -8.89 -5.81 3.74
N ARG A 107 -9.19 -4.59 3.34
CA ARG A 107 -10.35 -3.81 3.82
C ARG A 107 -11.41 -3.74 2.73
N ASN A 108 -12.60 -3.28 3.10
CA ASN A 108 -13.73 -3.09 2.19
C ASN A 108 -14.13 -4.38 1.45
N LEU A 109 -14.02 -5.53 2.12
CA LEU A 109 -14.58 -6.76 1.59
C LEU A 109 -16.12 -6.69 1.68
N PRO A 110 -16.84 -6.84 0.56
CA PRO A 110 -18.30 -6.68 0.53
C PRO A 110 -19.07 -7.80 1.24
N TYR A 111 -18.43 -8.94 1.49
CA TYR A 111 -19.04 -10.09 2.15
C TYR A 111 -18.37 -10.40 3.49
N PRO A 112 -19.03 -11.18 4.37
CA PRO A 112 -18.40 -11.70 5.58
C PRO A 112 -17.19 -12.59 5.29
N LYS A 113 -16.29 -12.72 6.28
CA LYS A 113 -15.02 -13.47 6.17
C LYS A 113 -15.24 -14.91 5.70
N GLU A 114 -16.28 -15.56 6.20
CA GLU A 114 -16.64 -16.95 5.91
C GLU A 114 -17.00 -17.21 4.44
N VAL A 115 -17.28 -16.17 3.67
CA VAL A 115 -17.51 -16.27 2.21
C VAL A 115 -16.21 -16.34 1.44
N TYR A 116 -15.07 -16.00 2.07
CA TYR A 116 -13.77 -15.99 1.41
C TYR A 116 -12.96 -17.24 1.75
N SER A 117 -12.23 -17.74 0.76
CA SER A 117 -11.16 -18.72 0.94
C SER A 117 -9.83 -18.11 0.50
N VAL A 118 -8.76 -18.52 1.18
CA VAL A 118 -7.38 -18.11 0.86
C VAL A 118 -6.59 -19.36 0.53
N SER A 119 -5.90 -19.36 -0.61
CA SER A 119 -5.01 -20.43 -1.05
C SER A 119 -3.67 -19.86 -1.51
N VAL A 120 -2.61 -20.66 -1.42
CA VAL A 120 -1.30 -20.32 -1.99
C VAL A 120 -1.16 -21.05 -3.32
N GLU A 121 -0.82 -20.32 -4.38
CA GLU A 121 -0.48 -20.90 -5.68
C GLU A 121 1.03 -20.82 -5.85
N GLU A 122 1.71 -21.95 -5.60
CA GLU A 122 3.18 -22.01 -5.55
C GLU A 122 3.82 -21.69 -6.91
N GLU A 123 3.23 -22.18 -8.00
CA GLU A 123 3.71 -21.95 -9.37
C GLU A 123 3.69 -20.46 -9.73
N GLN A 124 2.63 -19.75 -9.35
CA GLN A 124 2.48 -18.31 -9.59
C GLN A 124 3.10 -17.45 -8.48
N ARG A 125 3.59 -18.09 -7.40
CA ARG A 125 4.18 -17.46 -6.22
C ARG A 125 3.26 -16.39 -5.62
N CYS A 126 1.96 -16.65 -5.59
CA CYS A 126 0.96 -15.70 -5.12
C CYS A 126 -0.01 -16.32 -4.10
N CYS A 127 -0.61 -15.47 -3.28
CA CYS A 127 -1.74 -15.84 -2.43
C CYS A 127 -3.02 -15.40 -3.13
N VAL A 128 -3.99 -16.30 -3.29
CA VAL A 128 -5.25 -16.04 -3.98
C VAL A 128 -6.39 -16.03 -2.99
N VAL A 129 -7.16 -14.94 -2.99
CA VAL A 129 -8.39 -14.79 -2.19
C VAL A 129 -9.59 -14.93 -3.13
N ARG A 130 -10.43 -15.94 -2.90
CA ARG A 130 -11.62 -16.23 -3.70
C ARG A 130 -12.87 -16.10 -2.87
N THR A 131 -13.99 -15.81 -3.52
CA THR A 131 -15.31 -15.98 -2.89
C THR A 131 -15.83 -17.40 -3.16
N THR A 132 -16.48 -18.01 -2.18
CA THR A 132 -17.10 -19.33 -2.29
C THR A 132 -18.47 -19.30 -2.97
N ASN A 133 -19.02 -18.10 -3.16
CA ASN A 133 -20.32 -17.90 -3.80
C ASN A 133 -20.21 -18.14 -5.31
N LYS A 134 -20.72 -19.29 -5.78
CA LYS A 134 -20.95 -19.54 -7.23
C LYS A 134 -22.09 -18.69 -7.81
N LYS A 135 -22.80 -17.90 -6.99
CA LYS A 135 -23.90 -17.07 -7.46
C LYS A 135 -23.36 -15.81 -8.12
N ILE A 136 -23.06 -15.91 -9.41
CA ILE A 136 -23.06 -14.76 -10.32
C ILE A 136 -24.41 -14.06 -10.09
N LYS A 137 -24.40 -12.86 -9.50
CA LYS A 137 -25.53 -11.96 -9.69
C LYS A 137 -25.45 -11.52 -11.14
N ALA A 138 -25.97 -12.34 -12.04
CA ALA A 138 -26.29 -11.92 -13.38
C ALA A 138 -27.28 -10.76 -13.17
N ALA A 139 -26.83 -9.55 -13.45
CA ALA A 139 -27.76 -8.47 -13.69
C ALA A 139 -28.49 -8.86 -14.97
N ASN A 140 -29.66 -9.49 -14.83
CA ASN A 140 -30.66 -9.47 -15.88
C ASN A 140 -31.07 -8.01 -16.05
N SER A 141 -30.38 -7.29 -16.92
CA SER A 141 -31.03 -6.31 -17.77
C SER A 141 -31.41 -7.03 -19.05
N GLY A 142 -32.69 -6.93 -19.42
CA GLY A 142 -33.34 -7.79 -20.39
C GLY A 142 -32.76 -7.76 -21.80
N ASP A 143 -33.27 -8.72 -22.58
CA ASP A 143 -33.23 -8.86 -24.03
C ASP A 143 -32.48 -7.76 -24.80
N GLY A 144 -31.35 -8.14 -25.38
CA GLY A 144 -30.58 -7.29 -26.29
C GLY A 144 -29.43 -8.07 -26.90
N ASP A 145 -29.71 -8.74 -28.01
CA ASP A 145 -28.76 -9.35 -28.93
C ASP A 145 -27.60 -8.37 -29.24
N CYS A 146 -26.35 -8.75 -29.00
CA CYS A 146 -25.20 -8.03 -29.53
C CYS A 146 -24.09 -9.02 -29.92
N LYS A 147 -23.98 -9.19 -31.23
CA LYS A 147 -23.00 -10.03 -31.92
C LYS A 147 -21.60 -9.43 -31.80
N THR A 148 -20.63 -10.29 -31.47
CA THR A 148 -19.21 -10.00 -31.60
C THR A 148 -18.80 -9.99 -33.07
N GLN A 149 -18.16 -8.90 -33.53
CA GLN A 149 -17.09 -8.97 -34.53
C GLN A 149 -15.77 -8.70 -33.81
#